data_AF-A0A7C1G3X6-F1
#
_entry.id   AF-A0A7C1G3X6-F1
#
_cell.length_a   1.000
_cell.length_b   1.000
_cell.length_c   1.000
_cell.angle_alpha   90.00
_cell.angle_beta   90.00
_cell.angle_gamma   90.00
#
_symmetry.space_group_name_H-M   'P 1'
#
loop_
_entity.id
_entity.type
_entity.pdbx_description
1 polymer ?
#
loop_
_entity_poly.entity_id
_entity_poly.type
_entity_poly.pdbx_seq_one_letter_code
_entity_poly.pdbx_strand_id
1 'polypeptide(L)' 'MKVQFAEISETGNHYEITENSWFPDKAIRRCAPIRACLQLVRENDSTVTLEGRLQTGVRFVCDRCLTAYDLPVD' A
#
# COMPACT_ATOMS: atom_id res chain seq x y z
N MET A 1 -12.51 4.25 0.17
CA MET A 1 -12.79 4.45 -1.27
C MET A 1 -13.78 3.38 -1.73
N LYS A 2 -14.76 3.71 -2.57
CA LYS A 2 -15.64 2.75 -3.24
C LYS A 2 -15.62 3.11 -4.73
N VAL A 3 -15.33 2.16 -5.60
CA VAL A 3 -15.29 2.34 -7.06
C VAL A 3 -16.35 1.42 -7.66
N GLN A 4 -17.18 1.93 -8.57
CA GLN A 4 -18.17 1.11 -9.25
C GLN A 4 -17.50 0.30 -10.35
N PHE A 5 -17.95 -0.93 -10.57
CA PHE A 5 -17.40 -1.80 -11.62
C PHE A 5 -17.39 -1.12 -12.99
N ALA A 6 -18.49 -0.44 -13.34
CA ALA A 6 -18.67 0.28 -14.59
C ALA A 6 -17.63 1.40 -14.82
N GLU A 7 -17.02 1.92 -13.76
CA GLU A 7 -16.01 3.00 -13.83
C GLU A 7 -14.58 2.47 -14.03
N ILE A 8 -14.38 1.14 -13.94
CA ILE A 8 -13.06 0.51 -14.07
C ILE A 8 -12.71 0.31 -15.54
N SER A 9 -11.75 1.07 -16.05
CA SER A 9 -11.38 0.95 -17.46
C SER A 9 -10.68 -0.37 -17.78
N GLU A 10 -10.82 -0.82 -19.03
CA GLU A 10 -10.09 -1.98 -19.57
C GLU A 10 -8.57 -1.70 -19.67
N THR A 11 -8.19 -0.43 -19.80
CA THR A 11 -6.78 0.00 -19.82
C THR A 11 -6.17 0.13 -18.43
N GLY A 12 -6.98 -0.03 -17.38
CA GLY A 12 -6.57 0.08 -15.99
C GLY A 12 -6.76 1.48 -15.41
N ASN A 13 -7.23 1.53 -14.17
CA ASN A 13 -7.29 2.74 -13.36
C ASN A 13 -6.22 2.70 -12.27
N HIS A 14 -5.53 3.82 -12.06
CA HIS A 14 -4.53 3.97 -11.02
C HIS A 14 -5.04 4.87 -9.89
N TYR A 15 -4.86 4.42 -8.65
CA TYR A 15 -5.26 5.18 -7.46
C TYR A 15 -4.07 5.28 -6.50
N GLU A 16 -3.82 6.50 -6.03
CA GLU A 16 -2.89 6.75 -4.94
C GLU A 16 -3.68 6.95 -3.64
N ILE A 17 -3.34 6.17 -2.62
CA ILE A 17 -3.93 6.30 -1.28
C ILE A 17 -2.98 7.15 -0.44
N THR A 18 -3.42 8.36 -0.14
CA THR A 18 -2.66 9.34 0.64
C THR A 18 -3.06 9.39 2.12
N GLU A 19 -4.20 8.80 2.47
CA GLU A 19 -4.66 8.68 3.85
C GLU A 19 -3.93 7.52 4.55
N ASN A 20 -3.55 7.70 5.82
CA ASN A 20 -2.80 6.71 6.59
C ASN A 20 -3.63 5.99 7.67
N SER A 21 -4.93 6.25 7.77
CA SER A 21 -5.80 5.78 8.86
C SER A 21 -5.95 4.25 8.94
N TRP A 22 -5.71 3.55 7.83
CA TRP A 22 -5.75 2.09 7.71
C TRP A 22 -4.45 1.42 8.14
N PHE A 23 -3.34 2.16 8.29
CA PHE A 23 -2.04 1.56 8.57
C PHE A 23 -1.91 1.19 10.06
N PRO A 24 -1.37 0.01 10.41
CA PRO A 24 -1.28 -0.45 11.79
C PRO A 24 -0.09 0.19 12.53
N ASP A 25 -0.10 1.52 12.69
CA ASP A 25 0.96 2.31 13.34
C ASP A 25 1.24 1.87 14.79
N LYS A 26 0.30 1.15 15.44
CA LYS A 26 0.48 0.58 16.79
C LYS A 26 1.40 -0.65 16.81
N ALA A 27 1.47 -1.39 15.71
CA ALA A 27 2.25 -2.62 15.60
C ALA A 27 3.61 -2.39 14.90
N ILE A 28 3.67 -1.39 14.02
CA ILE A 28 4.84 -1.12 13.18
C ILE A 28 5.28 0.33 13.40
N ARG A 29 6.53 0.52 13.85
CA ARG A 29 7.13 1.86 13.93
C ARG A 29 7.60 2.30 12.56
N ARG A 30 6.82 3.17 11.91
CA ARG A 30 7.25 3.80 10.66
C ARG A 30 8.27 4.90 10.91
N CYS A 31 9.20 5.06 9.97
CA CYS A 31 10.15 6.16 9.92
C CYS A 31 10.11 6.97 8.61
N ALA A 32 9.30 6.55 7.63
CA ALA A 32 9.09 7.29 6.37
C ALA A 32 7.59 7.33 5.98
N PRO A 33 7.19 8.25 5.08
CA PRO A 33 5.81 8.31 4.58
C PRO A 33 5.39 6.99 3.90
N ILE A 34 4.10 6.67 3.99
CA ILE A 34 3.49 5.57 3.21
C ILE A 34 3.19 6.09 1.81
N ARG A 35 3.53 5.28 0.81
CA ARG A 35 3.00 5.38 -0.54
C ARG A 35 2.27 4.09 -0.87
N ALA A 36 0.96 4.18 -1.01
CA ALA A 36 0.12 3.05 -1.38
C ALA A 36 -0.49 3.33 -2.74
N CYS A 37 -0.20 2.47 -3.70
CA CYS A 37 -0.75 2.53 -5.05
C CYS A 37 -1.62 1.31 -5.30
N LEU A 38 -2.77 1.51 -5.93
CA LEU A 38 -3.64 0.45 -6.41
C LEU A 38 -3.83 0.58 -7.91
N GLN A 39 -3.85 -0.55 -8.59
CA GLN A 39 -4.23 -0.68 -9.99
C GLN A 39 -5.45 -1.60 -10.08
N LEU A 40 -6.50 -1.10 -10.72
CA LEU A 40 -7.70 -1.89 -11.05
C LEU A 40 -7.74 -2.08 -12.56
N VAL A 41 -7.78 -3.31 -13.04
CA VAL A 41 -7.91 -3.62 -14.48
C VAL A 41 -9.14 -4.48 -14.68
N ARG A 42 -10.03 -4.05 -15.59
CA ARG A 42 -11.17 -4.89 -15.99
C ARG A 42 -10.70 -5.92 -17.00
N GLU A 43 -10.84 -7.19 -16.67
CA GLU A 43 -10.45 -8.31 -17.55
C GLU A 43 -11.58 -8.70 -18.50
N ASN A 44 -12.84 -8.57 -18.05
CA ASN A 44 -14.05 -8.85 -18.81
C ASN A 44 -15.26 -8.18 -18.13
N ASP A 45 -16.48 -8.48 -18.59
CA ASP A 45 -17.74 -7.90 -18.09
C ASP A 45 -18.07 -8.20 -16.61
N SER A 46 -17.34 -9.11 -15.96
CA SER A 46 -17.60 -9.54 -14.58
C SER A 46 -16.37 -9.61 -13.67
N THR A 47 -15.17 -9.51 -14.23
CA THR A 47 -13.91 -9.72 -13.50
C THR A 47 -13.04 -8.47 -13.53
N VAL A 48 -12.52 -8.12 -12.36
CA VAL A 48 -11.52 -7.07 -12.18
C VAL A 48 -10.34 -7.64 -11.43
N THR A 49 -9.15 -7.43 -11.98
CA THR A 49 -7.88 -7.66 -11.28
C THR A 49 -7.56 -6.43 -10.44
N LEU A 50 -7.22 -6.67 -9.17
CA LEU A 50 -6.77 -5.64 -8.24
C LEU A 50 -5.33 -5.95 -7.84
N GLU A 51 -4.43 -5.05 -8.17
CA GLU A 51 -3.03 -5.09 -7.76
C GLU A 51 -2.72 -3.90 -6.86
N GLY A 52 -1.85 -4.12 -5.89
CA GLY A 52 -1.47 -3.09 -4.94
C GLY A 52 0.00 -3.14 -4.60
N ARG A 53 0.59 -1.95 -4.40
CA ARG A 53 1.95 -1.80 -3.90
C ARG A 53 1.96 -0.86 -2.72
N LEU A 54 2.73 -1.22 -1.70
CA LEU A 54 2.86 -0.45 -0.47
C LEU A 54 4.33 -0.21 -0.18
N GLN A 55 4.76 1.05 -0.23
CA GLN A 55 6.12 1.45 0.08
C GLN A 55 6.17 2.29 1.35
N THR A 56 7.06 1.95 2.27
CA THR A 56 7.30 2.70 3.52
C THR A 56 8.69 2.40 4.09
N GLY A 57 9.10 3.17 5.10
CA GLY A 57 10.26 2.86 5.94
C GLY A 57 9.81 2.38 7.31
N VAL A 58 10.39 1.30 7.81
CA VAL A 58 10.12 0.73 9.14
C VAL A 58 11.39 0.77 9.99
N ARG A 59 11.26 1.21 11.24
CA ARG A 59 12.33 1.18 12.22
C ARG A 59 12.28 -0.10 13.03
N PHE A 60 13.36 -0.87 12.96
CA PHE A 60 13.58 -2.05 13.78
C PHE A 60 14.59 -1.75 14.88
N VAL A 61 14.52 -2.53 15.94
CA VAL A 61 15.54 -2.56 16.99
C VAL A 61 16.06 -3.98 17.02
N CYS A 62 17.38 -4.15 16.91
CA CYS A 62 17.98 -5.47 16.99
C CYS A 62 17.87 -6.00 18.43
N ASP A 63 17.25 -7.16 18.63
CA ASP A 63 17.13 -7.75 19.98
C ASP A 63 18.50 -8.15 20.59
N ARG A 64 19.54 -8.31 19.77
CA ARG A 64 20.88 -8.72 20.21
C ARG A 64 21.74 -7.56 20.68
N CYS A 65 21.77 -6.46 19.93
CA CYS A 65 22.65 -5.31 20.21
C CYS A 65 21.89 -4.02 20.56
N LEU A 66 20.56 -4.04 20.51
CA LEU A 66 19.66 -2.91 20.77
C LEU A 66 19.83 -1.71 19.84
N THR A 67 20.63 -1.85 18.78
CA THR A 67 20.79 -0.81 17.76
C THR A 67 19.52 -0.69 16.93
N ALA A 68 19.04 0.54 16.76
CA ALA A 68 17.95 0.84 15.85
C ALA A 68 18.46 0.98 14.41
N TYR A 69 17.70 0.47 13.45
CA TYR A 69 17.98 0.65 12.03
C TYR A 69 16.68 0.80 11.24
N ASP A 70 16.77 1.59 10.17
CA ASP A 70 15.64 1.91 9.31
C ASP A 70 15.72 1.05 8.04
N LEU A 71 14.66 0.31 7.75
CA LEU A 71 14.56 -0.60 6.62
C LEU A 71 13.47 -0.11 5.66
N PRO A 72 13.78 0.15 4.38
CA PRO A 72 12.76 0.35 3.35
C PRO A 72 12.04 -0.97 3.05
N VAL A 73 10.72 -0.91 2.90
CA VAL A 73 9.83 -2.03 2.56
C VAL A 73 8.96 -1.59 1.39
N ASP A 74 8.80 -2.44 0.37
CA ASP A 74 8.10 -2.15 -0.88
C ASP A 74 7.12 -3.23 -1.36
#